data_AF-A0A7J5ZRR2-F1
#
_entry.id   AF-A0A7J5ZRR2-F1
#
_cell.length_a   1.000
_cell.length_b   1.000
_cell.length_c   1.000
_cell.angle_alpha   90.00
_cell.angle_beta   90.00
_cell.angle_gamma   90.00
#
_symmetry.space_group_name_H-M   'P 1'
#
loop_
_entity.id
_entity.type
_entity.pdbx_description
1 polymer ?
#
loop_
_entity_poly.entity_id
_entity_poly.type
_entity_poly.pdbx_seq_one_letter_code
_entity_poly.pdbx_strand_id
1 'polypeptide(L)'
;MMAPGGVHTLLSAVIWTTLSSSTLGIHLYKARIRVKSENAEFLSFNTSSGNMIDIQKLIRDPHSVNIYAGSPQGLYMLNPGEHPALKQDCEYKITLLKEGRNGNPLFMCGSRREDTKCCDVSSENLPVNCFILYRPTQIGDPALHVGDSLYYTVSNGSSYQIAKGLYRWSTDAITWTESRQTEQRYVKILANDGNDSLDGKVYTFFIEQNQDPDSDMTLLIPRVSQSCMADRGGSKSVLQYRWTSMLTARLFCGDEKKRISYTELLDVAVLEDVDWKNTTVYALFKNT
;
A
#
# COMPACT_ATOMS: atom_id res chain seq x y z
N MET A 1 -41.29 60.16 19.59
CA MET A 1 -40.17 59.84 20.51
C MET A 1 -39.96 58.33 20.43
N MET A 2 -39.00 57.86 19.62
CA MET A 2 -38.38 56.52 19.69
C MET A 2 -37.53 56.28 18.43
N ALA A 3 -36.22 56.25 18.64
CA ALA A 3 -35.21 55.37 18.03
C ALA A 3 -33.88 55.68 18.77
N PRO A 4 -32.84 54.82 18.77
CA PRO A 4 -32.67 53.55 18.06
C PRO A 4 -32.33 52.40 19.06
N GLY A 5 -32.24 51.11 18.74
CA GLY A 5 -31.94 50.41 17.51
C GLY A 5 -30.94 49.31 17.88
N GLY A 6 -31.44 48.09 18.14
CA GLY A 6 -30.63 46.91 18.36
C GLY A 6 -30.35 46.24 17.01
N VAL A 7 -29.12 46.39 16.53
CA VAL A 7 -28.63 45.79 15.29
C VAL A 7 -28.20 44.35 15.57
N HIS A 8 -28.95 43.38 15.04
CA HIS A 8 -28.44 42.00 14.86
C HIS A 8 -27.72 41.94 13.51
N THR A 9 -26.40 42.11 13.55
CA THR A 9 -25.51 41.92 12.39
C THR A 9 -25.29 40.42 12.18
N LEU A 10 -25.95 39.87 11.15
CA LEU A 10 -25.56 38.62 10.50
C LEU A 10 -24.16 38.79 9.91
N LEU A 11 -23.21 37.99 10.40
CA LEU A 11 -21.84 37.93 9.88
C LEU A 11 -21.85 37.15 8.56
N SER A 12 -22.09 37.84 7.44
CA SER A 12 -21.87 37.27 6.11
C SER A 12 -20.36 37.20 5.84
N ALA A 13 -19.78 36.02 5.99
CA ALA A 13 -18.42 35.76 5.52
C ALA A 13 -18.42 35.75 3.98
N VAL A 14 -18.00 36.86 3.38
CA VAL A 14 -17.73 36.95 1.94
C VAL A 14 -16.42 36.21 1.66
N ILE A 15 -16.54 34.93 1.29
CA ILE A 15 -15.43 34.22 0.64
C ILE A 15 -15.26 34.87 -0.72
N TRP A 16 -14.15 35.59 -0.91
CA TRP A 16 -13.71 36.03 -2.22
C TRP A 16 -13.33 34.80 -3.04
N THR A 17 -14.31 34.16 -3.69
CA THR A 17 -14.00 33.24 -4.79
C THR A 17 -13.63 34.09 -5.99
N THR A 18 -12.33 34.27 -6.20
CA THR A 18 -11.84 34.72 -7.51
C THR A 18 -12.14 33.60 -8.51
N LEU A 19 -13.26 33.74 -9.22
CA LEU A 19 -13.58 32.90 -10.37
C LEU A 19 -12.57 33.22 -11.49
N SER A 20 -11.42 32.53 -11.47
CA SER A 20 -10.53 32.51 -12.62
C SER A 20 -11.10 31.58 -13.68
N SER A 21 -11.90 32.15 -14.59
CA SER A 21 -12.26 31.48 -15.84
C SER A 21 -11.02 31.41 -16.71
N SER A 22 -10.28 30.29 -16.65
CA SER A 22 -9.24 29.98 -17.62
C SER A 22 -9.85 29.18 -18.77
N THR A 23 -9.79 29.73 -19.98
CA THR A 23 -10.07 29.01 -21.22
C THR A 23 -9.18 27.76 -21.29
N LEU A 24 -9.81 26.60 -21.54
CA LEU A 24 -9.18 25.28 -21.62
C LEU A 24 -8.28 25.18 -22.88
N GLY A 25 -7.16 25.88 -22.88
CA GLY A 25 -6.19 25.88 -23.99
C GLY A 25 -4.76 25.85 -23.45
N ILE A 26 -4.02 24.80 -23.82
CA ILE A 26 -2.55 24.69 -23.75
C ILE A 26 -1.91 24.57 -22.34
N HIS A 27 -2.54 23.82 -21.42
CA HIS A 27 -1.90 23.41 -20.14
C HIS A 27 -1.82 21.89 -19.94
N LEU A 28 -1.94 21.08 -21.00
CA LEU A 28 -2.10 19.62 -20.91
C LEU A 28 -0.97 18.86 -20.19
N TYR A 29 0.21 19.45 -19.99
CA TYR A 29 1.38 18.72 -19.45
C TYR A 29 2.16 19.48 -18.37
N LYS A 30 1.66 20.60 -17.83
CA LYS A 30 2.37 21.37 -16.81
C LYS A 30 1.45 21.81 -15.69
N ALA A 31 1.92 21.68 -14.46
CA ALA A 31 1.24 22.22 -13.30
C ALA A 31 0.95 23.71 -13.51
N ARG A 32 -0.33 24.09 -13.39
CA ARG A 32 -0.81 25.47 -13.58
C ARG A 32 -0.22 26.41 -12.53
N ILE A 33 0.02 25.90 -11.33
CA ILE A 33 0.61 26.62 -10.19
C ILE A 33 1.80 25.79 -9.70
N ARG A 34 2.92 26.46 -9.43
CA ARG A 34 4.12 25.85 -8.81
C ARG A 34 4.33 26.50 -7.45
N VAL A 35 4.10 25.73 -6.40
CA VAL A 35 4.40 26.15 -5.03
C VAL A 35 5.88 25.89 -4.76
N LYS A 36 6.55 26.88 -4.17
CA LYS A 36 7.96 26.78 -3.77
C LYS A 36 8.06 26.99 -2.25
N SER A 37 9.16 26.53 -1.66
CA SER A 37 9.46 26.72 -0.22
C SER A 37 9.48 28.18 0.22
N GLU A 38 9.78 29.12 -0.67
CA GLU A 38 9.73 30.56 -0.40
C GLU A 38 8.29 31.10 -0.27
N ASN A 39 7.30 30.40 -0.84
CA ASN A 39 5.91 30.87 -0.94
C ASN A 39 4.91 30.02 -0.13
N ALA A 40 5.39 29.01 0.59
CA ALA A 40 4.56 28.15 1.42
C ALA A 40 5.40 27.54 2.56
N GLU A 41 4.77 27.39 3.72
CA GLU A 41 5.37 26.68 4.84
C GLU A 41 5.17 25.17 4.65
N PHE A 42 6.29 24.44 4.63
CA PHE A 42 6.30 22.98 4.61
C PHE A 42 6.82 22.48 5.95
N LEU A 43 5.98 21.72 6.66
CA LEU A 43 6.41 21.04 7.88
C LEU A 43 7.45 19.97 7.53
N SER A 44 8.60 20.02 8.20
CA SER A 44 9.66 19.03 8.05
C SER A 44 10.03 18.46 9.41
N PHE A 45 10.32 17.16 9.43
CA PHE A 45 10.63 16.42 10.64
C PHE A 45 12.10 15.99 10.60
N ASN A 46 12.93 16.64 11.41
CA ASN A 46 14.35 16.31 11.56
C ASN A 46 14.59 15.61 12.91
N THR A 47 15.47 14.62 12.93
CA THR A 47 15.92 13.98 14.19
C THR A 47 16.69 14.97 15.05
N SER A 48 16.77 14.67 16.36
CA SER A 48 17.60 15.41 17.31
C SER A 48 19.10 15.41 16.98
N SER A 49 19.58 14.47 16.15
CA SER A 49 20.96 14.43 15.67
C SER A 49 21.20 15.17 14.35
N GLY A 50 20.16 15.77 13.76
CA GLY A 50 20.23 16.44 12.45
C GLY A 50 20.33 15.50 11.26
N ASN A 51 20.40 14.18 11.48
CA ASN A 51 20.42 13.17 10.44
C ASN A 51 19.01 12.88 9.93
N MET A 52 18.87 12.64 8.64
CA MET A 52 17.62 12.23 8.02
C MET A 52 17.30 10.78 8.42
N ILE A 53 16.08 10.50 8.88
CA ILE A 53 15.61 9.13 9.12
C ILE A 53 15.37 8.49 7.76
N ASP A 54 15.87 7.27 7.53
CA ASP A 54 15.48 6.45 6.37
C ASP A 54 14.07 5.91 6.58
N ILE A 55 13.08 6.78 6.37
CA ILE A 55 11.66 6.42 6.51
C ILE A 55 11.28 5.58 5.31
N GLN A 56 11.05 4.30 5.55
CA GLN A 56 10.57 3.38 4.52
C GLN A 56 9.05 3.45 4.39
N LYS A 57 8.36 3.83 5.47
CA LYS A 57 6.91 3.86 5.48
C LYS A 57 6.32 4.86 6.45
N LEU A 58 5.23 5.50 6.02
CA LEU A 58 4.42 6.38 6.82
C LEU A 58 3.02 5.81 6.96
N ILE A 59 2.49 5.78 8.19
CA ILE A 59 1.11 5.43 8.49
C ILE A 59 0.53 6.55 9.34
N ARG A 60 -0.60 7.10 8.91
CA ARG A 60 -1.34 8.05 9.72
C ARG A 60 -2.14 7.26 10.77
N ASP A 61 -2.13 7.72 12.01
CA ASP A 61 -3.04 7.21 13.01
C ASP A 61 -4.49 7.56 12.63
N PRO A 62 -5.41 6.59 12.52
CA PRO A 62 -6.81 6.87 12.21
C PRO A 62 -7.52 7.67 13.32
N HIS A 63 -7.03 7.61 14.55
CA HIS A 63 -7.67 8.20 15.74
C HIS A 63 -6.97 9.44 16.27
N SER A 64 -5.80 9.82 15.71
CA SER A 64 -5.04 10.99 16.17
C SER A 64 -4.42 11.79 15.02
N VAL A 65 -3.72 12.87 15.37
CA VAL A 65 -2.93 13.67 14.41
C VAL A 65 -1.52 13.09 14.21
N ASN A 66 -1.19 12.00 14.90
CA ASN A 66 0.14 11.40 14.85
C ASN A 66 0.38 10.70 13.51
N ILE A 67 1.62 10.76 13.05
CA ILE A 67 2.09 9.99 11.91
C ILE A 67 3.19 9.06 12.41
N TYR A 68 3.02 7.77 12.17
CA TYR A 68 4.02 6.76 12.47
C TYR A 68 4.94 6.58 11.29
N ALA A 69 6.24 6.51 11.56
CA ALA A 69 7.28 6.31 10.58
C ALA A 69 8.06 5.04 10.90
N GLY A 70 7.99 4.05 10.00
CA GLY A 70 8.77 2.83 10.07
C GLY A 70 10.11 3.01 9.40
N SER A 71 11.19 2.70 10.12
CA SER A 71 12.55 2.73 9.63
C SER A 71 13.27 1.41 9.99
N PRO A 72 14.34 1.03 9.26
CA PRO A 72 15.24 -0.04 9.66
C PRO A 72 15.74 0.05 11.10
N GLN A 73 15.84 1.26 11.65
CA GLN A 73 16.35 1.53 13.00
C GLN A 73 15.26 1.48 14.09
N GLY A 74 13.97 1.47 13.71
CA GLY A 74 12.88 1.42 14.69
C GLY A 74 11.62 2.16 14.25
N LEU A 75 10.67 2.21 15.18
CA LEU A 75 9.39 2.90 15.00
C LEU A 75 9.48 4.31 15.58
N TYR A 76 9.21 5.30 14.74
CA TYR A 76 9.19 6.71 15.11
C TYR A 76 7.76 7.22 15.11
N MET A 77 7.48 8.18 15.98
CA MET A 77 6.23 8.92 15.99
C MET A 77 6.51 10.39 15.69
N LEU A 78 5.83 10.91 14.67
CA LEU A 78 5.90 12.27 14.20
C LEU A 78 4.63 12.98 14.68
N ASN A 79 4.82 13.97 15.55
CA ASN A 79 3.75 14.83 16.04
C ASN A 79 3.97 16.24 15.47
N PRO A 80 2.99 16.85 14.78
CA PRO A 80 3.13 18.22 14.28
C PRO A 80 3.55 19.20 15.38
N GLY A 81 4.73 19.81 15.22
CA GLY A 81 5.28 20.79 16.17
C GLY A 81 6.29 20.24 17.18
N GLU A 82 6.52 18.92 17.23
CA GLU A 82 7.52 18.27 18.08
C GLU A 82 8.59 17.54 17.26
N HIS A 83 9.77 17.32 17.85
CA HIS A 83 10.79 16.48 17.22
C HIS A 83 10.35 15.00 17.18
N PRO A 84 10.70 14.25 16.11
CA PRO A 84 10.46 12.82 16.01
C PRO A 84 10.98 12.08 17.24
N ALA A 85 10.09 11.38 17.94
CA ALA A 85 10.45 10.56 19.08
C ALA A 85 10.60 9.11 18.62
N LEU A 86 11.75 8.50 18.89
CA LEU A 86 11.91 7.05 18.80
C LEU A 86 11.00 6.42 19.87
N LYS A 87 10.01 5.63 19.43
CA LYS A 87 9.09 4.96 20.34
C LYS A 87 9.54 3.55 20.67
N GLN A 88 10.22 2.90 19.72
CA GLN A 88 10.72 1.56 19.93
C GLN A 88 12.03 1.33 19.17
N ASP A 89 13.07 0.97 19.93
CA ASP A 89 14.29 0.38 19.40
C ASP A 89 14.02 -1.11 19.13
N CYS A 90 14.10 -1.51 17.87
CA CYS A 90 13.70 -2.84 17.44
C CYS A 90 14.93 -3.71 17.17
N GLU A 91 15.05 -4.85 17.88
CA GLU A 91 16.04 -5.90 17.56
C GLU A 91 15.89 -6.39 16.11
N TYR A 92 14.67 -6.33 15.57
CA TYR A 92 14.35 -6.67 14.20
C TYR A 92 14.30 -5.42 13.32
N LYS A 93 14.90 -5.51 12.12
CA LYS A 93 14.77 -4.45 11.12
C LYS A 93 13.33 -4.40 10.64
N ILE A 94 12.63 -3.28 10.86
CA ILE A 94 11.24 -3.13 10.38
C ILE A 94 11.23 -3.21 8.85
N THR A 95 10.46 -4.15 8.32
CA THR A 95 10.30 -4.41 6.87
C THR A 95 8.88 -4.17 6.39
N LEU A 96 7.92 -4.15 7.32
CA LEU A 96 6.51 -3.87 7.04
C LEU A 96 5.91 -3.03 8.16
N LEU A 97 5.17 -1.99 7.79
CA LEU A 97 4.34 -1.20 8.70
C LEU A 97 2.98 -0.95 8.04
N LYS A 98 1.87 -1.16 8.74
CA LYS A 98 0.51 -0.98 8.21
C LYS A 98 -0.39 -0.38 9.27
N GLU A 99 -1.54 0.11 8.82
CA GLU A 99 -2.66 0.39 9.71
C GLU A 99 -2.98 -0.87 10.54
N GLY A 100 -3.28 -0.68 11.81
CA GLY A 100 -3.53 -1.76 12.75
C GLY A 100 -4.94 -2.33 12.64
N ARG A 101 -5.22 -3.27 13.54
CA ARG A 101 -6.47 -4.04 13.59
C ARG A 101 -6.84 -4.35 15.04
N ASN A 102 -8.05 -4.84 15.26
CA ASN A 102 -8.51 -5.32 16.57
C ASN A 102 -8.35 -4.27 17.69
N GLY A 103 -8.56 -2.99 17.37
CA GLY A 103 -8.39 -1.87 18.30
C GLY A 103 -6.95 -1.37 18.48
N ASN A 104 -5.97 -1.98 17.81
CA ASN A 104 -4.59 -1.51 17.80
C ASN A 104 -4.33 -0.52 16.65
N PRO A 105 -3.59 0.57 16.86
CA PRO A 105 -3.34 1.59 15.83
C PRO A 105 -2.47 1.10 14.67
N LEU A 106 -1.52 0.19 14.90
CA LEU A 106 -0.59 -0.27 13.88
C LEU A 106 -0.42 -1.78 13.88
N PHE A 107 0.04 -2.28 12.74
CA PHE A 107 0.61 -3.61 12.59
C PHE A 107 2.00 -3.49 11.97
N MET A 108 2.98 -4.19 12.53
CA MET A 108 4.35 -4.16 12.02
C MET A 108 4.97 -5.54 11.95
N CYS A 109 5.85 -5.73 10.97
CA CYS A 109 6.76 -6.87 10.93
C CYS A 109 8.20 -6.38 10.87
N GLY A 110 9.05 -7.04 11.65
CA GLY A 110 10.48 -6.89 11.59
C GLY A 110 11.14 -8.21 11.20
N SER A 111 12.12 -8.13 10.31
CA SER A 111 12.87 -9.29 9.82
C SER A 111 14.28 -9.33 10.41
N ARG A 112 14.73 -10.52 10.75
CA ARG A 112 16.11 -10.88 11.09
C ARG A 112 16.55 -12.00 10.14
N ARG A 113 17.82 -12.44 10.21
CA ARG A 113 18.39 -13.42 9.27
C ARG A 113 17.59 -14.73 9.16
N GLU A 114 16.94 -15.16 10.23
CA GLU A 114 16.32 -16.50 10.32
C GLU A 114 14.80 -16.48 10.41
N ASP A 115 14.22 -15.36 10.83
CA ASP A 115 12.80 -15.24 11.17
C ASP A 115 12.27 -13.84 10.91
N THR A 116 10.95 -13.72 10.85
CA THR A 116 10.25 -12.43 10.82
C THR A 116 9.17 -12.42 11.86
N LYS A 117 9.27 -11.46 12.78
CA LYS A 117 8.31 -11.27 13.86
C LYS A 117 7.31 -10.21 13.43
N CYS A 118 6.04 -10.58 13.43
CA CYS A 118 4.92 -9.71 13.14
C CYS A 118 4.08 -9.50 14.40
N CYS A 119 3.68 -8.27 14.68
CA CYS A 119 2.92 -7.90 15.87
C CYS A 119 1.91 -6.80 15.55
N ASP A 120 0.79 -6.80 16.26
CA ASP A 120 0.01 -5.58 16.44
C ASP A 120 0.80 -4.64 17.38
N VAL A 121 0.61 -3.33 17.28
CA VAL A 121 1.24 -2.34 18.17
C VAL A 121 0.14 -1.61 18.92
N SER A 122 0.14 -1.69 20.24
CA SER A 122 -0.87 -1.05 21.09
C SER A 122 -0.75 0.48 21.08
N SER A 123 -1.75 1.17 21.65
CA SER A 123 -1.72 2.63 21.82
C SER A 123 -0.55 3.11 22.69
N GLU A 124 -0.01 2.27 23.56
CA GLU A 124 1.22 2.53 24.33
C GLU A 124 2.50 2.35 23.50
N ASN A 125 2.39 2.04 22.20
CA ASN A 125 3.48 1.73 21.28
C ASN A 125 4.22 0.43 21.65
N LEU A 126 3.54 -0.54 22.25
CA LEU A 126 4.12 -1.83 22.63
C LEU A 126 3.67 -2.94 21.67
N PRO A 127 4.56 -3.85 21.24
CA PRO A 127 4.17 -5.00 20.44
C PRO A 127 3.30 -5.98 21.22
N VAL A 128 2.16 -6.34 20.66
CA VAL A 128 1.19 -7.30 21.21
C VAL A 128 0.75 -8.30 20.12
N ASN A 129 0.13 -9.42 20.52
CA ASN A 129 -0.39 -10.46 19.61
C ASN A 129 0.61 -10.93 18.53
N CYS A 130 1.87 -11.12 18.94
CA CYS A 130 2.94 -11.41 18.00
C CYS A 130 2.93 -12.86 17.51
N PHE A 131 3.34 -13.05 16.25
CA PHE A 131 3.65 -14.36 15.67
C PHE A 131 4.97 -14.32 14.90
N ILE A 132 5.57 -15.48 14.69
CA ILE A 132 6.85 -15.63 14.01
C ILE A 132 6.65 -16.39 12.69
N LEU A 133 7.17 -15.81 11.63
CA LEU A 133 7.25 -16.39 10.30
C LEU A 133 8.66 -16.94 10.08
N TYR A 134 8.74 -18.26 9.98
CA TYR A 134 10.02 -18.96 9.76
C TYR A 134 10.37 -19.08 8.28
N ARG A 135 9.37 -19.22 7.40
CA ARG A 135 9.55 -19.20 5.95
C ARG A 135 8.25 -18.81 5.23
N PRO A 136 8.34 -18.00 4.17
CA PRO A 136 9.44 -17.10 3.85
C PRO A 136 9.57 -15.95 4.86
N THR A 137 10.80 -15.49 5.12
CA THR A 137 11.10 -14.41 6.08
C THR A 137 11.23 -13.03 5.41
N GLN A 138 11.48 -12.99 4.10
CA GLN A 138 11.67 -11.73 3.38
C GLN A 138 10.32 -11.15 2.99
N ILE A 139 9.66 -10.56 3.98
CA ILE A 139 8.37 -9.89 3.82
C ILE A 139 8.63 -8.41 3.62
N GLY A 140 7.89 -7.81 2.69
CA GLY A 140 7.91 -6.38 2.46
C GLY A 140 6.57 -5.92 1.95
N ASP A 141 6.52 -4.71 1.41
CA ASP A 141 5.35 -4.22 0.71
C ASP A 141 5.29 -4.72 -0.75
N PRO A 142 4.07 -4.96 -1.27
CA PRO A 142 2.79 -4.81 -0.59
C PRO A 142 2.41 -6.01 0.32
N ALA A 143 1.75 -5.71 1.42
CA ALA A 143 1.07 -6.68 2.29
C ALA A 143 -0.32 -6.16 2.72
N LEU A 144 -1.21 -7.06 3.13
CA LEU A 144 -2.57 -6.77 3.55
C LEU A 144 -3.06 -7.82 4.56
N HIS A 145 -3.68 -7.36 5.65
CA HIS A 145 -4.41 -8.23 6.56
C HIS A 145 -5.87 -8.33 6.16
N VAL A 146 -6.43 -9.54 6.22
CA VAL A 146 -7.86 -9.79 6.06
C VAL A 146 -8.26 -10.85 7.08
N GLY A 147 -9.07 -10.47 8.06
CA GLY A 147 -9.34 -11.30 9.24
C GLY A 147 -8.05 -11.77 9.93
N ASP A 148 -7.95 -13.07 10.16
CA ASP A 148 -6.78 -13.71 10.79
C ASP A 148 -5.65 -14.04 9.80
N SER A 149 -5.85 -13.76 8.51
CA SER A 149 -4.86 -14.03 7.48
C SER A 149 -4.00 -12.81 7.16
N LEU A 150 -2.71 -13.05 6.92
CA LEU A 150 -1.77 -12.07 6.36
C LEU A 150 -1.47 -12.44 4.91
N TYR A 151 -1.83 -11.57 3.98
CA TYR A 151 -1.43 -11.63 2.58
C TYR A 151 -0.20 -10.78 2.37
N TYR A 152 0.82 -11.32 1.72
CA TYR A 152 2.06 -10.60 1.48
C TYR A 152 2.78 -11.17 0.26
N THR A 153 3.68 -10.38 -0.31
CA THR A 153 4.42 -10.77 -1.51
C THR A 153 5.88 -11.00 -1.22
N VAL A 154 6.47 -11.97 -1.91
CA VAL A 154 7.91 -12.23 -1.87
C VAL A 154 8.47 -12.00 -3.27
N SER A 155 9.29 -10.94 -3.40
CA SER A 155 9.90 -10.55 -4.68
C SER A 155 11.32 -11.12 -4.85
N ASN A 156 12.05 -11.32 -3.74
CA ASN A 156 13.43 -11.82 -3.75
C ASN A 156 13.51 -13.19 -3.04
N GLY A 157 13.32 -14.27 -3.79
CA GLY A 157 13.58 -15.62 -3.32
C GLY A 157 15.07 -15.92 -3.43
N SER A 158 15.81 -15.87 -2.31
CA SER A 158 17.25 -16.17 -2.29
C SER A 158 17.59 -17.66 -2.44
N SER A 159 16.59 -18.54 -2.59
CA SER A 159 16.78 -19.99 -2.78
C SER A 159 15.71 -20.58 -3.69
N TYR A 160 16.04 -21.68 -4.38
CA TYR A 160 15.10 -22.49 -5.19
C TYR A 160 13.84 -22.96 -4.43
N GLN A 161 13.86 -22.91 -3.09
CA GLN A 161 12.77 -23.39 -2.24
C GLN A 161 11.72 -22.32 -1.87
N ILE A 162 12.00 -21.04 -2.15
CA ILE A 162 11.06 -19.94 -1.87
C ILE A 162 10.58 -19.41 -3.21
N ALA A 163 9.35 -19.78 -3.59
CA ALA A 163 8.73 -19.27 -4.80
C ALA A 163 8.50 -17.75 -4.66
N LYS A 164 8.74 -17.00 -5.73
CA LYS A 164 8.30 -15.60 -5.80
C LYS A 164 6.79 -15.56 -5.99
N GLY A 165 6.13 -14.57 -5.41
CA GLY A 165 4.71 -14.36 -5.63
C GLY A 165 3.91 -13.99 -4.38
N LEU A 166 2.60 -14.23 -4.46
CA LEU A 166 1.64 -13.97 -3.38
C LEU A 166 1.60 -15.14 -2.40
N TYR A 167 1.76 -14.82 -1.12
CA TYR A 167 1.59 -15.72 0.00
C TYR A 167 0.39 -15.28 0.84
N ARG A 168 -0.31 -16.26 1.41
CA ARG A 168 -1.25 -16.10 2.52
C ARG A 168 -0.76 -16.92 3.68
N TRP A 169 -0.47 -16.27 4.79
CA TRP A 169 -0.23 -16.92 6.07
C TRP A 169 -1.50 -16.86 6.93
N SER A 170 -1.76 -17.94 7.65
CA SER A 170 -2.78 -18.08 8.69
C SER A 170 -2.22 -18.96 9.80
N THR A 171 -2.94 -19.10 10.92
CA THR A 171 -2.54 -19.98 12.03
C THR A 171 -2.38 -21.44 11.58
N ASP A 172 -3.20 -21.89 10.63
CA ASP A 172 -3.33 -23.31 10.30
C ASP A 172 -2.53 -23.70 9.04
N ALA A 173 -2.28 -22.74 8.15
CA ALA A 173 -1.67 -23.01 6.86
C ALA A 173 -0.98 -21.78 6.23
N ILE A 174 -0.04 -22.09 5.34
CA ILE A 174 0.53 -21.13 4.39
C ILE A 174 0.09 -21.54 3.00
N THR A 175 -0.39 -20.59 2.20
CA THR A 175 -0.76 -20.80 0.79
C THR A 175 0.05 -19.88 -0.10
N TRP A 176 0.57 -20.37 -1.23
CA TRP A 176 1.44 -19.54 -2.07
C TRP A 176 1.32 -19.83 -3.58
N THR A 177 1.82 -18.90 -4.39
CA THR A 177 1.81 -19.03 -5.85
C THR A 177 2.68 -20.20 -6.32
N GLU A 178 2.23 -20.93 -7.34
CA GLU A 178 3.08 -21.91 -8.03
C GLU A 178 4.22 -21.17 -8.72
N SER A 179 5.46 -21.68 -8.61
CA SER A 179 6.63 -20.91 -9.03
C SER A 179 6.56 -20.63 -10.54
N ARG A 180 6.53 -19.35 -10.91
CA ARG A 180 6.77 -18.91 -12.29
C ARG A 180 8.23 -18.50 -12.40
N GLN A 181 8.87 -18.83 -13.52
CA GLN A 181 10.25 -18.41 -13.79
C GLN A 181 10.35 -16.90 -14.06
N THR A 182 9.22 -16.20 -14.24
CA THR A 182 9.17 -14.77 -14.54
C THR A 182 9.43 -13.92 -13.30
N GLU A 183 10.27 -12.90 -13.45
CA GLU A 183 10.43 -11.90 -12.40
C GLU A 183 9.15 -11.08 -12.27
N GLN A 184 8.66 -10.95 -11.02
CA GLN A 184 7.45 -10.21 -10.70
C GLN A 184 7.76 -9.13 -9.66
N ARG A 185 7.35 -7.89 -9.95
CA ARG A 185 7.41 -6.77 -9.01
C ARG A 185 6.00 -6.37 -8.60
N TYR A 186 5.64 -6.68 -7.37
CA TYR A 186 4.33 -6.37 -6.80
C TYR A 186 4.25 -4.90 -6.37
N VAL A 187 3.09 -4.29 -6.60
CA VAL A 187 2.82 -2.87 -6.36
C VAL A 187 1.74 -2.70 -5.29
N LYS A 188 0.64 -3.46 -5.37
CA LYS A 188 -0.49 -3.35 -4.44
C LYS A 188 -1.19 -4.70 -4.23
N ILE A 189 -1.68 -4.90 -3.01
CA ILE A 189 -2.68 -5.93 -2.67
C ILE A 189 -3.96 -5.21 -2.25
N LEU A 190 -5.10 -5.71 -2.71
CA LEU A 190 -6.43 -5.23 -2.37
C LEU A 190 -7.32 -6.43 -2.03
N ALA A 191 -8.26 -6.26 -1.11
CA ALA A 191 -9.19 -7.30 -0.72
C ALA A 191 -10.62 -6.81 -0.87
N ASN A 192 -11.47 -7.67 -1.44
CA ASN A 192 -12.91 -7.64 -1.23
C ASN A 192 -13.21 -8.78 -0.26
N ASP A 193 -13.54 -8.46 0.98
CA ASP A 193 -13.85 -9.47 2.01
C ASP A 193 -15.14 -10.26 1.70
N GLY A 194 -15.94 -9.80 0.73
CA GLY A 194 -17.13 -10.49 0.29
C GLY A 194 -18.27 -10.45 1.32
N ASN A 195 -18.18 -9.58 2.33
CA ASN A 195 -19.20 -9.41 3.38
C ASN A 195 -19.61 -10.76 4.01
N ASP A 196 -18.62 -11.54 4.46
CA ASP A 196 -18.74 -12.89 5.06
C ASP A 196 -19.21 -14.02 4.12
N SER A 197 -19.30 -13.76 2.81
CA SER A 197 -19.52 -14.81 1.81
C SER A 197 -18.22 -15.51 1.38
N LEU A 198 -18.35 -16.73 0.84
CA LEU A 198 -17.22 -17.45 0.23
C LEU A 198 -16.67 -16.76 -1.04
N ASP A 199 -17.30 -15.68 -1.49
CA ASP A 199 -16.94 -14.93 -2.70
C ASP A 199 -15.84 -13.88 -2.47
N GLY A 200 -15.28 -13.82 -1.25
CA GLY A 200 -14.16 -12.94 -0.93
C GLY A 200 -12.97 -13.16 -1.88
N LYS A 201 -12.38 -12.07 -2.37
CA LYS A 201 -11.30 -12.08 -3.37
C LYS A 201 -10.17 -11.16 -2.96
N VAL A 202 -8.96 -11.64 -3.17
CA VAL A 202 -7.74 -10.82 -3.09
C VAL A 202 -7.25 -10.52 -4.49
N TYR A 203 -6.98 -9.24 -4.75
CA TYR A 203 -6.41 -8.74 -5.98
C TYR A 203 -4.97 -8.33 -5.76
N THR A 204 -4.09 -8.69 -6.68
CA THR A 204 -2.70 -8.21 -6.66
C THR A 204 -2.32 -7.55 -7.96
N PHE A 205 -1.69 -6.39 -7.86
CA PHE A 205 -1.22 -5.59 -8.98
C PHE A 205 0.29 -5.69 -9.04
N PHE A 206 0.83 -6.09 -10.18
CA PHE A 206 2.26 -6.33 -10.35
C PHE A 206 2.69 -6.15 -11.79
N ILE A 207 3.99 -6.04 -12.00
CA ILE A 207 4.61 -6.12 -13.33
C ILE A 207 5.33 -7.45 -13.40
N GLU A 208 5.22 -8.13 -14.53
CA GLU A 208 6.07 -9.27 -14.83
C GLU A 208 6.93 -9.01 -16.06
N GLN A 209 8.14 -9.60 -16.06
CA GLN A 209 8.98 -9.59 -17.24
C GLN A 209 8.45 -10.60 -18.25
N ASN A 210 8.29 -10.16 -19.49
CA ASN A 210 7.97 -11.04 -20.60
C ASN A 210 9.19 -11.91 -20.93
N GLN A 211 9.01 -13.23 -20.89
CA GLN A 211 10.05 -14.21 -21.20
C GLN A 211 9.93 -14.80 -22.60
N ASP A 212 8.91 -14.42 -23.37
CA ASP A 212 8.75 -14.86 -24.76
C ASP A 212 9.69 -14.04 -25.69
N PRO A 213 10.74 -14.65 -26.25
CA PRO A 213 11.68 -13.96 -27.12
C PRO A 213 11.09 -13.56 -28.46
N ASP A 214 9.98 -14.18 -28.89
CA ASP A 214 9.38 -13.97 -30.22
C ASP A 214 8.14 -13.06 -30.18
N SER A 215 7.78 -12.51 -29.02
CA SER A 215 6.56 -11.69 -28.91
C SER A 215 6.80 -10.24 -29.31
N ASP A 216 5.85 -9.66 -30.05
CA ASP A 216 5.75 -8.21 -30.31
C ASP A 216 5.41 -7.39 -29.04
N MET A 217 5.33 -8.02 -27.87
CA MET A 217 4.94 -7.37 -26.62
C MET A 217 6.15 -6.75 -25.92
N THR A 218 5.90 -5.66 -25.20
CA THR A 218 6.90 -4.96 -24.39
C THR A 218 7.50 -5.86 -23.30
N LEU A 219 8.77 -5.61 -22.97
CA LEU A 219 9.55 -6.39 -21.98
C LEU A 219 8.88 -6.46 -20.60
N LEU A 220 8.12 -5.44 -20.23
CA LEU A 220 7.35 -5.38 -18.99
C LEU A 220 5.86 -5.46 -19.30
N ILE A 221 5.15 -6.34 -18.58
CA ILE A 221 3.71 -6.52 -18.71
C ILE A 221 3.06 -6.24 -17.35
N PRO A 222 2.29 -5.15 -17.22
CA PRO A 222 1.55 -4.90 -16.00
C PRO A 222 0.32 -5.79 -15.95
N ARG A 223 0.06 -6.38 -14.78
CA ARG A 223 -1.02 -7.33 -14.55
C ARG A 223 -1.78 -7.04 -13.26
N VAL A 224 -3.02 -7.52 -13.27
CA VAL A 224 -3.81 -7.77 -12.08
C VAL A 224 -4.06 -9.26 -12.00
N SER A 225 -3.96 -9.83 -10.80
CA SER A 225 -4.49 -11.15 -10.52
C SER A 225 -5.61 -11.08 -9.50
N GLN A 226 -6.46 -12.11 -9.51
CA GLN A 226 -7.43 -12.37 -8.46
C GLN A 226 -7.22 -13.78 -7.91
N SER A 227 -7.43 -13.97 -6.62
CA SER A 227 -7.50 -15.27 -5.95
C SER A 227 -8.66 -15.27 -4.95
N CYS A 228 -9.38 -16.39 -4.83
CA CYS A 228 -10.45 -16.52 -3.85
C CYS A 228 -9.84 -16.65 -2.44
N MET A 229 -10.40 -15.93 -1.47
CA MET A 229 -9.98 -16.02 -0.06
C MET A 229 -10.27 -17.40 0.54
N ALA A 230 -11.32 -18.08 0.07
CA ALA A 230 -11.67 -19.42 0.51
C ALA A 230 -10.81 -20.54 -0.13
N ASP A 231 -9.88 -20.21 -1.03
CA ASP A 231 -9.01 -21.19 -1.68
C ASP A 231 -8.15 -21.91 -0.64
N ARG A 232 -8.19 -23.25 -0.62
CA ARG A 232 -7.42 -24.10 0.31
C ARG A 232 -6.26 -24.82 -0.39
N GLY A 233 -6.07 -24.54 -1.67
CA GLY A 233 -5.17 -25.25 -2.55
C GLY A 233 -5.70 -26.60 -3.02
N GLY A 234 -4.86 -27.28 -3.80
CA GLY A 234 -5.18 -28.54 -4.43
C GLY A 234 -4.93 -29.76 -3.56
N SER A 235 -5.18 -30.94 -4.14
CA SER A 235 -4.89 -32.24 -3.52
C SER A 235 -3.42 -32.39 -3.13
N LYS A 236 -3.10 -33.32 -2.22
CA LYS A 236 -1.70 -33.61 -1.85
C LYS A 236 -0.79 -33.91 -3.05
N SER A 237 -1.33 -34.57 -4.07
CA SER A 237 -0.62 -34.91 -5.30
C SER A 237 -0.48 -33.77 -6.29
N VAL A 238 -1.32 -32.73 -6.20
CA VAL A 238 -1.41 -31.65 -7.19
C VAL A 238 -1.75 -30.34 -6.48
N LEU A 239 -0.84 -29.36 -6.53
CA LEU A 239 -1.04 -28.00 -6.01
C LEU A 239 -1.35 -27.93 -4.51
N GLN A 240 -0.82 -28.86 -3.70
CA GLN A 240 -0.98 -28.82 -2.24
C GLN A 240 -0.48 -27.46 -1.70
N TYR A 241 -1.33 -26.75 -0.96
CA TYR A 241 -1.06 -25.42 -0.43
C TYR A 241 -0.75 -24.34 -1.48
N ARG A 242 -1.06 -24.58 -2.76
CA ARG A 242 -0.88 -23.60 -3.84
C ARG A 242 -2.19 -22.99 -4.24
N TRP A 243 -2.18 -21.74 -4.68
CA TRP A 243 -3.39 -21.12 -5.24
C TRP A 243 -3.95 -21.95 -6.40
N THR A 244 -5.23 -22.30 -6.35
CA THR A 244 -5.97 -23.01 -7.40
C THR A 244 -6.98 -22.12 -8.12
N SER A 245 -7.32 -20.98 -7.51
CA SER A 245 -8.27 -19.98 -8.00
C SER A 245 -7.62 -18.74 -8.61
N MET A 246 -6.29 -18.73 -8.73
CA MET A 246 -5.55 -17.56 -9.22
C MET A 246 -5.76 -17.36 -10.72
N LEU A 247 -6.38 -16.25 -11.10
CA LEU A 247 -6.53 -15.81 -12.49
C LEU A 247 -5.78 -14.50 -12.70
N THR A 248 -5.23 -14.31 -13.90
CA THR A 248 -4.41 -13.12 -14.23
C THR A 248 -4.91 -12.46 -15.50
N ALA A 249 -5.00 -11.13 -15.49
CA ALA A 249 -5.31 -10.30 -16.65
C ALA A 249 -4.23 -9.22 -16.87
N ARG A 250 -4.03 -8.81 -18.12
CA ARG A 250 -3.15 -7.69 -18.47
C ARG A 250 -3.85 -6.36 -18.18
N LEU A 251 -3.12 -5.42 -17.61
CA LEU A 251 -3.55 -4.02 -17.54
C LEU A 251 -3.03 -3.29 -18.77
N PHE A 252 -3.91 -2.55 -19.45
CA PHE A 252 -3.52 -1.70 -20.57
C PHE A 252 -3.77 -0.23 -20.20
N CYS A 253 -2.73 0.59 -20.39
CA CYS A 253 -2.82 2.03 -20.29
C CYS A 253 -2.18 2.63 -21.54
N GLY A 254 -2.93 3.39 -22.33
CA GLY A 254 -2.43 3.90 -23.60
C GLY A 254 -3.51 4.34 -24.57
N ASP A 255 -3.07 4.62 -25.79
CA ASP A 255 -3.92 4.96 -26.93
C ASP A 255 -3.57 3.99 -28.06
N GLU A 256 -4.42 2.98 -28.25
CA GLU A 256 -4.23 1.94 -29.28
C GLU A 256 -4.16 2.54 -30.69
N LYS A 257 -4.96 3.58 -30.97
CA LYS A 257 -5.00 4.22 -32.30
C LYS A 257 -3.69 4.92 -32.62
N LYS A 258 -3.06 5.51 -31.60
CA LYS A 258 -1.73 6.14 -31.71
C LYS A 258 -0.58 5.18 -31.47
N ARG A 259 -0.86 3.90 -31.18
CA ARG A 259 0.13 2.89 -30.80
C ARG A 259 1.02 3.32 -29.63
N ILE A 260 0.41 4.01 -28.66
CA ILE A 260 1.08 4.41 -27.42
C ILE A 260 0.63 3.45 -26.34
N SER A 261 1.57 2.80 -25.67
CA SER A 261 1.30 1.96 -24.50
C SER A 261 2.26 2.32 -23.37
N TYR A 262 1.76 2.41 -22.15
CA TYR A 262 2.53 2.55 -20.92
C TYR A 262 2.59 1.23 -20.19
N THR A 263 3.80 0.75 -19.92
CA THR A 263 4.03 -0.67 -19.58
C THR A 263 4.65 -0.86 -18.22
N GLU A 264 5.26 0.17 -17.65
CA GLU A 264 5.78 0.14 -16.29
C GLU A 264 4.73 0.69 -15.31
N LEU A 265 4.05 -0.20 -14.59
CA LEU A 265 3.20 0.15 -13.44
C LEU A 265 4.06 0.63 -12.25
N LEU A 266 3.77 1.84 -11.77
CA LEU A 266 4.51 2.46 -10.67
C LEU A 266 3.79 2.35 -9.35
N ASP A 267 2.50 2.68 -9.35
CA ASP A 267 1.68 2.74 -8.14
C ASP A 267 0.21 2.45 -8.45
N VAL A 268 -0.52 2.01 -7.41
CA VAL A 268 -1.95 1.76 -7.46
C VAL A 268 -2.61 2.32 -6.20
N ALA A 269 -3.49 3.30 -6.41
CA ALA A 269 -4.37 3.86 -5.39
C ALA A 269 -5.79 3.32 -5.59
N VAL A 270 -6.52 3.15 -4.49
CA VAL A 270 -7.88 2.63 -4.49
C VAL A 270 -8.78 3.62 -3.77
N LEU A 271 -9.88 3.98 -4.42
CA LEU A 271 -10.98 4.71 -3.83
C LEU A 271 -12.11 3.70 -3.61
N GLU A 272 -12.24 3.22 -2.38
CA GLU A 272 -13.25 2.24 -2.00
C GLU A 272 -14.63 2.87 -1.95
N ASP A 273 -15.62 2.15 -2.48
CA ASP A 273 -17.03 2.51 -2.42
C ASP A 273 -17.78 1.55 -1.46
N VAL A 274 -18.91 2.00 -0.93
CA VAL A 274 -19.78 1.16 -0.08
C VAL A 274 -20.27 -0.07 -0.84
N ASP A 275 -20.65 0.10 -2.11
CA ASP A 275 -20.80 -1.03 -3.02
C ASP A 275 -19.46 -1.29 -3.70
N TRP A 276 -18.77 -2.35 -3.26
CA TRP A 276 -17.46 -2.72 -3.77
C TRP A 276 -17.38 -2.79 -5.30
N LYS A 277 -18.50 -3.09 -5.98
CA LYS A 277 -18.55 -3.13 -7.45
C LYS A 277 -18.24 -1.77 -8.09
N ASN A 278 -18.43 -0.67 -7.35
CA ASN A 278 -18.16 0.70 -7.78
C ASN A 278 -16.79 1.22 -7.30
N THR A 279 -16.02 0.41 -6.55
CA THR A 279 -14.66 0.74 -6.13
C THR A 279 -13.80 1.10 -7.35
N THR A 280 -13.17 2.27 -7.30
CA THR A 280 -12.36 2.78 -8.41
C THR A 280 -10.88 2.58 -8.12
N VAL A 281 -10.18 1.95 -9.07
CA VAL A 281 -8.74 1.72 -8.99
C VAL A 281 -8.01 2.69 -9.93
N TYR A 282 -7.14 3.52 -9.35
CA TYR A 282 -6.26 4.42 -10.09
C TYR A 282 -4.86 3.81 -10.16
N ALA A 283 -4.39 3.54 -11.37
CA ALA A 283 -3.06 2.98 -11.60
C ALA A 283 -2.19 3.97 -12.38
N LEU A 284 -0.97 4.21 -11.89
CA LEU A 284 0.00 5.10 -12.49
C LEU A 284 1.00 4.30 -13.33
N PHE A 285 1.16 4.66 -14.59
CA PHE A 285 2.09 4.00 -15.51
C PHE A 285 3.09 5.00 -16.08
N LYS A 286 4.27 4.50 -16.45
CA LYS A 286 5.23 5.22 -17.29
C LYS A 286 5.80 4.31 -18.37
N ASN A 287 6.57 4.93 -19.26
CA ASN A 287 7.55 4.24 -20.08
C ASN A 287 8.94 4.64 -19.62
N THR A 288 9.89 3.71 -19.75
CA THR A 288 11.33 3.99 -19.70
C THR A 288 11.80 4.66 -20.98
#